data_AF-A0AAU1U1N4-F1
#
_entry.id   AF-A0AAU1U1N4-F1
#
_cell.length_a   1.000
_cell.length_b   1.000
_cell.length_c   1.000
_cell.angle_alpha   90.00
_cell.angle_beta   90.00
_cell.angle_gamma   90.00
#
_symmetry.space_group_name_H-M   'P 1'
#
loop_
_entity.id
_entity.type
_entity.pdbx_description
1 polymer ?
#
loop_
_entity_poly.entity_id
_entity_poly.type
_entity_poly.pdbx_seq_one_letter_code
_entity_poly.pdbx_strand_id
1 'polypeptide(L)'
;MTSWRNSVAGATALAVKDSRVALLGGYGPHHDRLSVGTLDSEDLSITDEYRIVLPNGRPLPKHTQMIGRGPDLHVLSDNDWYRLGLEDIPQATP
;
A
#
# COMPACT_ATOMS: atom_id res chain seq x y z
N MET A 1 -6.02 -11.26 18.77
CA MET A 1 -5.78 -10.38 17.60
C MET A 1 -6.12 -11.21 16.37
N THR A 2 -7.01 -10.73 15.51
CA THR A 2 -7.43 -11.44 14.30
C THR A 2 -6.71 -10.81 13.12
N SER A 3 -6.14 -11.62 12.22
CA SER A 3 -5.45 -11.15 11.02
C SER A 3 -5.78 -12.07 9.85
N TRP A 4 -5.88 -11.53 8.65
CA TRP A 4 -5.98 -12.32 7.43
C TRP A 4 -4.62 -12.88 7.03
N ARG A 5 -4.60 -14.14 6.63
CA ARG A 5 -3.35 -14.77 6.16
C ARG A 5 -2.97 -14.16 4.81
N ASN A 6 -1.69 -13.85 4.67
CA ASN A 6 -1.09 -13.30 3.46
C ASN A 6 0.43 -13.49 3.47
N SER A 7 1.08 -13.21 2.34
CA SER A 7 2.54 -13.31 2.16
C SER A 7 3.29 -11.99 2.43
N VAL A 8 2.58 -10.92 2.81
CA VAL A 8 3.15 -9.57 2.97
C VAL A 8 3.70 -9.38 4.38
N ALA A 9 5.01 -9.15 4.47
CA ALA A 9 5.68 -8.81 5.72
C ALA A 9 6.08 -7.33 5.75
N GLY A 10 5.91 -6.70 6.93
CA GLY A 10 6.45 -5.36 7.21
C GLY A 10 5.63 -4.20 6.63
N ALA A 11 4.37 -4.42 6.23
CA ALA A 11 3.47 -3.33 5.87
C ALA A 11 3.24 -2.41 7.08
N THR A 12 3.30 -1.10 6.85
CA THR A 12 3.14 -0.07 7.90
C THR A 12 1.89 0.79 7.68
N ALA A 13 1.27 0.70 6.51
CA ALA A 13 -0.01 1.32 6.19
C ALA A 13 -0.93 0.35 5.42
N LEU A 14 -2.24 0.51 5.61
CA LEU A 14 -3.30 -0.33 5.05
C LEU A 14 -4.44 0.56 4.57
N ALA A 15 -4.90 0.36 3.35
CA ALA A 15 -6.12 0.97 2.84
C ALA A 15 -7.07 -0.11 2.28
N VAL A 16 -8.37 0.07 2.52
CA VAL A 16 -9.41 -0.93 2.22
C VAL A 16 -10.60 -0.25 1.58
N LYS A 17 -11.10 -0.84 0.49
CA LYS A 17 -12.35 -0.46 -0.18
C LYS A 17 -13.04 -1.74 -0.66
N ASP A 18 -14.19 -2.06 -0.07
CA ASP A 18 -14.89 -3.33 -0.27
C ASP A 18 -13.95 -4.51 0.01
N SER A 19 -13.78 -5.44 -0.93
CA SER A 19 -12.80 -6.54 -0.84
C SER A 19 -11.40 -6.15 -1.30
N ARG A 20 -11.19 -4.96 -1.88
CA ARG A 20 -9.88 -4.55 -2.38
C ARG A 20 -9.05 -3.97 -1.25
N VAL A 21 -7.83 -4.47 -1.12
CA VAL A 21 -6.89 -4.10 -0.05
C VAL A 21 -5.56 -3.68 -0.65
N ALA A 22 -4.99 -2.63 -0.08
CA ALA A 22 -3.63 -2.18 -0.38
C ALA A 22 -2.80 -2.14 0.90
N LEU A 23 -1.66 -2.83 0.88
CA LEU A 23 -0.66 -2.85 1.95
C LEU A 23 0.57 -2.10 1.47
N LEU A 24 0.92 -1.03 2.16
CA LEU A 24 2.08 -0.21 1.87
C LEU A 24 3.16 -0.43 2.93
N GLY A 25 4.36 -0.77 2.48
CA GLY A 25 5.54 -0.94 3.32
C GLY A 25 6.23 -2.30 3.16
N GLY A 26 7.35 -2.40 3.86
CA GLY A 26 8.20 -3.57 3.87
C GLY A 26 9.53 -3.24 4.55
N TYR A 27 10.34 -4.25 4.77
CA TYR A 27 11.64 -4.08 5.42
C TYR A 27 12.70 -3.57 4.42
N GLY A 28 13.58 -2.70 4.91
CA GLY A 28 14.76 -2.22 4.19
C GLY A 28 14.43 -1.63 2.81
N PRO A 29 14.90 -2.24 1.70
CA PRO A 29 14.67 -1.72 0.35
C PRO A 29 13.22 -1.84 -0.13
N HIS A 30 12.34 -2.50 0.64
CA HIS A 30 10.92 -2.67 0.30
C HIS A 30 9.98 -1.71 1.06
N HIS A 31 10.52 -0.69 1.73
CA HIS A 31 9.73 0.30 2.47
C HIS A 31 8.71 1.06 1.59
N ASP A 32 8.93 1.10 0.29
CA ASP A 32 8.08 1.75 -0.73
C ASP A 32 7.25 0.75 -1.54
N ARG A 33 7.19 -0.52 -1.13
CA ARG A 33 6.40 -1.55 -1.80
C ARG A 33 4.92 -1.37 -1.48
N LEU A 34 4.09 -1.37 -2.52
CA LEU A 34 2.64 -1.43 -2.44
C LEU A 34 2.17 -2.78 -2.96
N SER A 35 1.68 -3.64 -2.08
CA SER A 35 1.04 -4.91 -2.44
C SER A 35 -0.48 -4.72 -2.45
N VAL A 36 -1.13 -5.03 -3.57
CA VAL A 36 -2.58 -4.88 -3.76
C VAL A 36 -3.19 -6.26 -3.96
N GLY A 37 -4.36 -6.48 -3.37
CA GLY A 37 -5.03 -7.76 -3.46
C GLY A 37 -6.50 -7.68 -3.14
N THR A 38 -7.12 -8.85 -3.20
CA THR A 38 -8.51 -9.07 -2.80
C THR A 38 -8.55 -9.89 -1.52
N LEU A 39 -9.36 -9.41 -0.60
CA LEU A 39 -9.63 -9.99 0.68
C LEU A 39 -10.94 -10.77 0.64
N ASP A 40 -10.89 -12.03 1.07
CA ASP A 40 -12.06 -12.84 1.36
C ASP A 40 -12.21 -13.07 2.88
N SER A 41 -12.99 -14.07 3.28
CA SER A 41 -13.27 -14.35 4.69
C SER A 41 -12.03 -14.75 5.50
N GLU A 42 -10.99 -15.31 4.87
CA GLU A 42 -9.84 -15.90 5.59
C GLU A 42 -8.49 -15.39 5.08
N ASP A 43 -8.39 -15.10 3.79
CA ASP A 43 -7.13 -14.83 3.10
C ASP A 43 -7.15 -13.49 2.36
N LEU A 44 -6.00 -12.81 2.36
CA LEU A 44 -5.72 -11.72 1.44
C LEU A 44 -4.82 -12.27 0.32
N SER A 45 -5.40 -12.39 -0.87
CA SER A 45 -4.70 -12.80 -2.08
C SER A 45 -4.11 -11.59 -2.80
N ILE A 46 -2.78 -11.46 -2.81
CA ILE A 46 -2.08 -10.39 -3.52
C ILE A 46 -2.14 -10.65 -5.02
N THR A 47 -2.71 -9.72 -5.77
CA THR A 47 -2.84 -9.77 -7.23
C THR A 47 -1.76 -8.97 -7.93
N ASP A 48 -1.30 -7.90 -7.28
CA ASP A 48 -0.38 -6.94 -7.88
C ASP A 48 0.63 -6.42 -6.85
N GLU A 49 1.84 -6.13 -7.32
CA GLU A 49 2.85 -5.41 -6.55
C GLU A 49 3.41 -4.24 -7.35
N TYR A 50 3.50 -3.09 -6.69
CA TYR A 50 4.04 -1.86 -7.23
C TYR A 50 5.12 -1.29 -6.30
N ARG A 51 5.87 -0.32 -6.82
CA ARG A 51 6.74 0.54 -6.03
C ARG A 51 6.26 1.98 -6.11
N ILE A 52 6.01 2.58 -4.95
CA ILE A 52 5.61 3.98 -4.87
C ILE A 52 6.83 4.87 -5.13
N VAL A 53 6.62 5.88 -5.96
CA VAL A 53 7.57 6.95 -6.23
C VAL A 53 6.89 8.29 -6.01
N LEU A 54 7.69 9.33 -5.79
CA LEU A 54 7.21 10.70 -5.80
C LEU A 54 6.69 11.08 -7.20
N PRO A 55 5.84 12.11 -7.35
CA PRO A 55 5.30 12.51 -8.67
C PRO A 55 6.34 12.85 -9.73
N ASN A 56 7.56 13.23 -9.31
CA ASN A 56 8.71 13.46 -10.21
C ASN A 56 9.48 12.17 -10.57
N GLY A 57 8.97 11.00 -10.20
CA GLY A 57 9.58 9.69 -10.44
C GLY A 57 10.72 9.32 -9.49
N ARG A 58 11.07 10.19 -8.52
CA ARG A 58 12.13 9.86 -7.55
C ARG A 58 11.65 8.82 -6.53
N PRO A 59 12.54 7.95 -6.02
CA PRO A 59 12.21 7.03 -4.94
C PRO A 59 11.66 7.76 -3.71
N LEU A 60 10.81 7.08 -2.96
CA LEU A 60 10.30 7.59 -1.69
C LEU A 60 11.46 7.76 -0.68
N PRO A 61 11.60 8.92 -0.01
CA PRO A 61 12.62 9.10 1.02
C PRO A 61 12.41 8.13 2.20
N LYS A 62 13.52 7.65 2.79
CA LYS A 62 13.47 6.68 3.91
C LYS A 62 12.73 7.18 5.16
N HIS A 63 12.66 8.49 5.37
CA HIS A 63 12.02 9.11 6.54
C HIS A 63 10.56 9.50 6.29
N THR A 64 9.94 8.94 5.26
CA THR A 64 8.55 9.21 4.92
C THR A 64 7.61 8.49 5.88
N GLN A 65 6.60 9.21 6.37
CA GLN A 65 5.54 8.61 7.17
C GLN A 65 4.38 8.20 6.25
N MET A 66 3.90 6.97 6.45
CA MET A 66 2.82 6.38 5.66
C MET A 66 1.66 6.05 6.59
N ILE A 67 0.45 6.47 6.22
CA ILE A 67 -0.76 6.32 7.03
C ILE A 67 -1.88 5.83 6.11
N GLY A 68 -2.56 4.76 6.52
CA GLY A 68 -3.77 4.30 5.85
C GLY A 68 -5.02 4.83 6.54
N ARG A 69 -6.01 5.29 5.77
CA ARG A 69 -7.30 5.74 6.29
C ARG A 69 -8.43 5.45 5.31
N GLY A 70 -9.28 4.47 5.64
CA GLY A 70 -10.35 4.05 4.75
C GLY A 70 -9.78 3.59 3.41
N PRO A 71 -10.25 4.12 2.26
CA PRO A 71 -9.77 3.76 0.94
C PRO A 71 -8.48 4.51 0.51
N ASP A 72 -7.87 5.30 1.39
CA ASP A 72 -6.75 6.18 1.07
C ASP A 72 -5.45 5.81 1.78
N LEU A 73 -4.34 5.95 1.06
CA LEU A 73 -2.99 6.00 1.61
C LEU A 73 -2.50 7.45 1.60
N HIS A 74 -1.99 7.91 2.73
CA HIS A 74 -1.38 9.21 2.92
C HIS A 74 0.12 9.06 3.14
N VAL A 75 0.88 9.86 2.40
CA VAL A 75 2.34 9.85 2.42
C VAL A 75 2.81 11.25 2.80
N LEU A 76 3.47 11.38 3.95
CA LEU A 76 4.04 12.63 4.45
C LEU A 76 5.56 12.56 4.27
N SER A 77 6.09 13.35 3.36
CA SER A 77 7.49 13.32 2.97
C SER A 77 8.05 14.74 2.94
N ASP A 78 9.12 14.98 3.69
CA ASP A 78 9.70 16.31 3.89
C ASP A 78 8.64 17.36 4.31
N ASN A 79 8.25 18.24 3.38
CA ASN A 79 7.26 19.30 3.60
C ASN A 79 5.97 19.09 2.78
N ASP A 80 5.86 17.95 2.09
CA ASP A 80 4.76 17.65 1.21
C ASP A 80 3.86 16.53 1.75
N TRP A 81 2.60 16.60 1.35
CA TRP A 81 1.60 15.58 1.61
C TRP A 81 1.03 15.07 0.30
N TYR A 82 1.04 13.76 0.14
CA TYR A 82 0.46 13.06 -1.00
C TYR A 82 -0.67 12.13 -0.54
N ARG A 83 -1.69 11.98 -1.38
CA ARG A 83 -2.78 11.01 -1.21
C ARG A 83 -2.82 10.11 -2.44
N LEU A 84 -2.95 8.81 -2.20
CA LEU A 84 -3.21 7.80 -3.23
C LEU A 84 -4.47 7.03 -2.83
N GLY A 85 -5.54 7.15 -3.61
CA GLY A 85 -6.76 6.38 -3.40
C GLY A 85 -6.65 5.00 -4.03
N LEU A 86 -7.36 4.00 -3.47
CA LEU A 86 -7.41 2.67 -4.08
C LEU A 86 -7.95 2.69 -5.51
N GLU A 87 -8.87 3.62 -5.84
CA GLU A 87 -9.36 3.80 -7.21
C GLU A 87 -8.29 4.26 -8.21
N ASP A 88 -7.23 4.92 -7.76
CA ASP A 88 -6.15 5.45 -8.62
C ASP A 88 -5.12 4.37 -8.96
N ILE A 89 -5.12 3.25 -8.22
CA ILE A 89 -4.22 2.12 -8.47
C ILE A 89 -4.81 1.28 -9.61
N PRO A 90 -4.06 1.04 -10.70
CA PRO A 90 -4.48 0.12 -11.74
C PRO A 90 -4.92 -1.23 -11.18
N GLN A 91 -5.88 -1.87 -11.85
CA GLN A 91 -6.17 -3.27 -11.60
C GLN A 91 -5.45 -4.10 -12.65
N ALA A 92 -4.84 -5.22 -12.27
CA ALA A 92 -4.49 -6.24 -13.26
C ALA A 92 -5.75 -6.61 -14.04
N THR A 93 -5.68 -6.48 -15.36
CA THR A 93 -6.66 -7.10 -16.25
C THR A 93 -6.49 -8.62 -16.15
N PRO A 94 -7.58 -9.40 -16.01
CA PRO A 94 -7.50 -10.86 -15.98
C PRO A 94 -6.92 -11.46 -17.27
#